data_AF-A0A7Y2JLZ2-F1
#
_entry.id   AF-A0A7Y2JLZ2-F1
#
_cell.length_a   1.000
_cell.length_b   1.000
_cell.length_c   1.000
_cell.angle_alpha   90.00
_cell.angle_beta   90.00
_cell.angle_gamma   90.00
#
_symmetry.space_group_name_H-M   'P 1'
#
loop_
_entity.id
_entity.type
_entity.pdbx_description
1 polymer ?
#
loop_
_entity_poly.entity_id
_entity_poly.type
_entity_poly.pdbx_seq_one_letter_code
_entity_poly.pdbx_strand_id
1 'polypeptide(L)'
;MTRVLVPSGALGLGYDQAALDRGIANKPDLIAIDGGSTDSGPSYLGRGVSKYARSSTKAEWAGLIDARARAGCPLVIGTAGTCGSDSAVDWLVEITRECLAERGETARI
;
A
#
# COMPACT_ATOMS: atom_id res chain seq x y z
N MET A 1 17.14 -15.33 -9.08
CA MET A 1 15.98 -14.75 -9.79
C MET A 1 15.12 -14.08 -8.74
N THR A 2 14.84 -12.79 -8.90
CA THR A 2 14.03 -12.01 -7.95
C THR A 2 12.54 -12.20 -8.25
N ARG A 3 11.72 -12.47 -7.24
CA ARG A 3 10.26 -12.60 -7.33
C ARG A 3 9.58 -11.40 -6.67
N VAL A 4 8.82 -10.64 -7.45
CA VAL A 4 8.04 -9.50 -6.97
C VAL A 4 6.56 -9.85 -7.03
N LEU A 5 5.88 -9.78 -5.89
CA LEU A 5 4.43 -9.94 -5.80
C LEU A 5 3.75 -8.56 -5.89
N VAL A 6 2.90 -8.37 -6.90
CA VAL A 6 2.09 -7.17 -7.07
C VAL A 6 0.61 -7.56 -6.89
N PRO A 7 -0.03 -7.23 -5.76
CA PRO A 7 -1.34 -7.75 -5.41
C PRO A 7 -2.50 -7.00 -6.10
N SER A 8 -2.29 -5.74 -6.49
CA SER A 8 -3.27 -4.90 -7.19
C SER A 8 -2.57 -3.84 -8.05
N GLY A 9 -3.34 -3.23 -8.96
CA GLY A 9 -2.85 -2.14 -9.80
C GLY A 9 -2.70 -0.80 -9.08
N ALA A 10 -3.44 -0.57 -7.99
CA ALA A 10 -3.27 0.59 -7.12
C ALA A 10 -3.80 0.31 -5.71
N LEU A 11 -3.20 0.94 -4.71
CA LEU A 11 -3.68 0.90 -3.33
C LEU A 11 -5.01 1.66 -3.18
N GLY A 12 -6.08 0.96 -2.81
CA GLY A 12 -7.45 1.49 -2.72
C GLY A 12 -8.42 0.94 -3.76
N LEU A 13 -7.98 0.00 -4.60
CA LEU A 13 -8.83 -0.71 -5.58
C LEU A 13 -9.23 -2.13 -5.14
N GLY A 14 -8.66 -2.62 -4.05
CA GLY A 14 -8.82 -3.99 -3.57
C GLY A 14 -7.90 -4.98 -4.29
N TYR A 15 -7.83 -6.17 -3.71
CA TYR A 15 -7.15 -7.34 -4.27
C TYR A 15 -7.91 -8.61 -3.86
N ASP A 16 -7.74 -9.68 -4.64
CA ASP A 16 -8.29 -10.99 -4.28
C ASP A 16 -7.44 -11.65 -3.19
N GLN A 17 -8.05 -11.98 -2.05
CA GLN A 17 -7.33 -12.54 -0.90
C GLN A 17 -6.74 -13.91 -1.22
N ALA A 18 -7.44 -14.75 -1.98
CA ALA A 18 -6.94 -16.06 -2.37
C ALA A 18 -5.73 -15.95 -3.31
N ALA A 19 -5.72 -14.97 -4.22
CA ALA A 19 -4.59 -14.67 -5.08
C ALA A 19 -3.38 -14.15 -4.28
N LEU A 20 -3.61 -13.28 -3.29
CA LEU A 20 -2.56 -12.81 -2.38
C LEU A 20 -1.93 -13.98 -1.62
N ASP A 21 -2.73 -14.87 -1.05
CA ASP A 21 -2.24 -16.04 -0.31
C ASP A 21 -1.44 -17.00 -1.21
N ARG A 22 -1.91 -17.24 -2.44
CA ARG A 22 -1.13 -18.00 -3.45
C ARG A 22 0.19 -17.29 -3.79
N GLY A 23 0.18 -15.96 -3.90
CA GLY A 23 1.38 -15.16 -4.13
C GLY A 23 2.40 -15.32 -3.01
N ILE A 24 1.96 -15.21 -1.75
CA ILE A 24 2.80 -15.41 -0.56
C ILE A 24 3.39 -16.82 -0.54
N ALA A 25 2.58 -17.85 -0.84
CA ALA A 25 3.04 -19.25 -0.88
C ALA A 25 4.18 -19.50 -1.88
N ASN A 26 4.31 -18.65 -2.90
CA ASN A 26 5.41 -18.68 -3.87
C ASN A 26 6.71 -18.00 -3.38
N LYS A 27 6.78 -17.59 -2.11
CA LYS A 27 7.95 -17.00 -1.45
C LYS A 27 8.52 -15.80 -2.21
N PRO A 28 7.77 -14.68 -2.29
CA PRO A 28 8.25 -13.47 -2.95
C PRO A 28 9.41 -12.84 -2.18
N ASP A 29 10.38 -12.27 -2.90
CA ASP A 29 11.47 -11.49 -2.31
C ASP A 29 11.02 -10.07 -1.96
N LEU A 30 9.89 -9.63 -2.52
CA LEU A 30 9.31 -8.29 -2.36
C LEU A 30 7.81 -8.33 -2.60
N ILE A 31 7.03 -7.64 -1.77
CA ILE A 31 5.66 -7.23 -2.11
C ILE A 31 5.72 -5.76 -2.52
N ALA A 32 5.19 -5.44 -3.70
CA ALA A 32 5.18 -4.09 -4.23
C ALA A 32 3.76 -3.67 -4.65
N ILE A 33 3.41 -2.42 -4.39
CA ILE A 33 2.16 -1.81 -4.88
C ILE A 33 2.42 -0.35 -5.25
N ASP A 34 1.55 0.26 -6.05
CA ASP A 34 1.61 1.68 -6.35
C ASP A 34 0.40 2.42 -5.78
N GLY A 35 0.54 3.72 -5.47
CA GLY A 35 -0.57 4.56 -5.01
C GLY A 35 -1.59 4.87 -6.10
N GLY A 36 -1.29 4.56 -7.36
CA GLY A 36 -2.13 4.80 -8.53
C GLY A 36 -1.71 6.07 -9.29
N SER A 37 -2.34 6.29 -10.44
CA SER A 37 -1.96 7.38 -11.33
C SER A 37 -2.22 8.77 -10.74
N THR A 38 -1.27 9.68 -11.01
CA THR A 38 -1.38 11.12 -10.69
C THR A 38 -2.40 11.84 -11.59
N ASP A 39 -2.93 11.18 -12.64
CA ASP A 39 -3.94 11.74 -13.55
C ASP A 39 -5.38 11.72 -13.01
N SER A 40 -5.54 11.67 -11.68
CA SER A 40 -6.84 11.54 -11.01
C SER A 40 -7.82 12.70 -11.24
N GLY A 41 -7.36 13.75 -11.92
CA GLY A 41 -8.11 14.93 -12.31
C GLY A 41 -7.71 16.17 -11.51
N PRO A 42 -8.05 17.38 -12.01
CA PRO A 42 -7.56 18.64 -11.45
C PRO A 42 -7.99 18.86 -9.98
N SER A 43 -9.08 18.23 -9.56
CA SER A 43 -9.62 18.40 -8.20
C SER A 43 -8.75 17.76 -7.11
N TYR A 44 -8.19 16.56 -7.35
CA TYR A 44 -7.34 15.88 -6.36
C TYR A 44 -5.94 16.47 -6.34
N LEU A 45 -5.42 16.80 -7.53
CA LEU A 45 -4.14 17.49 -7.68
C LEU A 45 -4.16 18.88 -7.02
N GLY A 46 -5.15 19.71 -7.36
CA GLY A 46 -5.24 21.07 -6.83
C GLY A 46 -5.49 21.16 -5.32
N ARG A 47 -6.05 20.10 -4.72
CA ARG A 47 -6.29 20.04 -3.26
C ARG A 47 -5.20 19.28 -2.50
N GLY A 48 -4.29 18.59 -3.19
CA GLY A 48 -3.27 17.75 -2.54
C GLY A 48 -3.86 16.57 -1.76
N VAL A 49 -5.02 16.04 -2.16
CA VAL A 49 -5.69 14.95 -1.43
C VAL A 49 -5.79 13.68 -2.27
N SER A 50 -5.88 12.54 -1.60
CA SER A 50 -6.05 11.26 -2.29
C SER A 50 -7.38 11.14 -3.02
N LYS A 51 -7.33 10.49 -4.20
CA LYS A 51 -8.53 10.01 -4.90
C LYS A 51 -9.23 8.89 -4.13
N TYR A 52 -8.46 8.03 -3.47
CA TYR A 52 -8.99 6.89 -2.75
C TYR A 52 -9.36 7.28 -1.32
N ALA A 53 -10.45 6.68 -0.81
CA ALA A 53 -10.89 6.92 0.54
C ALA A 53 -9.87 6.38 1.55
N ARG A 54 -9.56 7.17 2.58
CA ARG A 54 -8.65 6.79 3.67
C ARG A 54 -9.00 5.44 4.28
N SER A 55 -10.29 5.15 4.48
CA SER A 55 -10.76 3.89 5.05
C SER A 55 -10.38 2.68 4.18
N SER A 56 -10.58 2.78 2.86
CA SER A 56 -10.23 1.70 1.92
C SER A 56 -8.71 1.54 1.81
N THR A 57 -7.99 2.65 1.66
CA THR A 57 -6.51 2.65 1.64
C THR A 57 -5.93 2.02 2.90
N LYS A 58 -6.40 2.42 4.08
CA LYS A 58 -5.94 1.87 5.37
C LYS A 58 -6.22 0.37 5.47
N ALA A 59 -7.44 -0.07 5.15
CA ALA A 59 -7.81 -1.47 5.25
C ALA A 59 -6.94 -2.38 4.34
N GLU A 60 -6.75 -1.96 3.08
CA GLU A 60 -5.87 -2.69 2.16
C GLU A 60 -4.40 -2.64 2.59
N TRP A 61 -3.91 -1.48 3.01
CA TRP A 61 -2.53 -1.33 3.46
C TRP A 61 -2.23 -2.18 4.70
N ALA A 62 -3.17 -2.25 5.66
CA ALA A 62 -3.06 -3.13 6.82
C ALA A 62 -2.96 -4.60 6.42
N GLY A 63 -3.74 -5.04 5.43
CA GLY A 63 -3.66 -6.39 4.88
C GLY A 63 -2.35 -6.68 4.15
N LEU A 64 -1.75 -5.68 3.49
CA LEU A 64 -0.43 -5.84 2.87
C LEU A 64 0.72 -5.84 3.90
N ILE A 65 0.59 -5.08 5.00
CA ILE A 65 1.52 -5.15 6.15
C ILE A 65 1.49 -6.56 6.76
N ASP A 66 0.30 -7.16 6.89
CA ASP A 66 0.14 -8.55 7.32
C ASP A 66 0.80 -9.55 6.34
N ALA A 67 0.51 -9.40 5.05
CA ALA A 67 1.10 -10.22 4.00
C ALA A 67 2.63 -10.17 4.01
N ARG A 68 3.20 -8.97 4.19
CA ARG A 68 4.63 -8.74 4.36
C ARG A 68 5.18 -9.51 5.56
N ALA A 69 4.53 -9.41 6.71
CA ALA A 69 4.94 -10.11 7.92
C ALA A 69 4.92 -11.65 7.72
N ARG A 70 3.85 -12.18 7.09
CA ARG A 70 3.70 -13.59 6.76
C ARG A 70 4.73 -14.09 5.74
N ALA A 71 5.04 -13.27 4.73
CA ALA A 71 6.02 -13.61 3.69
C ALA A 71 7.47 -13.46 4.16
N GLY A 72 7.71 -12.64 5.19
CA GLY A 72 9.06 -12.36 5.69
C GLY A 72 9.91 -11.53 4.73
N CYS A 73 9.29 -10.73 3.86
CA CYS A 73 9.98 -9.89 2.87
C CYS A 73 9.55 -8.42 2.97
N PRO A 74 10.27 -7.46 2.33
CA PRO A 74 9.88 -6.06 2.37
C PRO A 74 8.55 -5.78 1.67
N LEU A 75 7.89 -4.69 2.09
CA LEU A 75 6.75 -4.09 1.42
C LEU A 75 7.17 -2.72 0.88
N VAL A 76 6.96 -2.48 -0.41
CA VAL A 76 7.32 -1.22 -1.07
C VAL A 76 6.08 -0.61 -1.71
N ILE A 77 5.96 0.71 -1.58
CA ILE A 77 5.00 1.50 -2.34
C ILE A 77 5.74 2.45 -3.29
N GLY A 78 5.31 2.53 -4.55
CA GLY A 78 5.91 3.39 -5.56
C GLY A 78 5.55 4.87 -5.38
N THR A 79 4.24 5.18 -5.38
CA THR A 79 3.69 6.53 -5.16
C THR A 79 2.64 6.54 -4.06
N ALA A 80 2.29 7.72 -3.54
CA ALA A 80 1.27 7.87 -2.49
C ALA A 80 0.12 8.78 -2.93
N GLY A 81 -1.12 8.32 -2.70
CA GLY A 81 -2.31 9.16 -2.71
C GLY A 81 -2.63 9.88 -4.03
N THR A 82 -2.13 9.43 -5.19
CA THR A 82 -2.58 9.87 -6.53
C THR A 82 -2.51 11.37 -6.86
N CYS A 83 -1.85 12.20 -6.05
CA CYS A 83 -1.83 13.66 -6.24
C CYS A 83 -0.41 14.26 -6.34
N GLY A 84 0.64 13.44 -6.20
CA GLY A 84 2.03 13.86 -6.36
C GLY A 84 2.53 14.90 -5.35
N SER A 85 1.84 15.06 -4.20
CA SER A 85 2.22 16.01 -3.15
C SER A 85 2.88 15.32 -1.95
N ASP A 86 3.75 16.05 -1.25
CA ASP A 86 4.37 15.58 0.01
C ASP A 86 3.32 15.22 1.06
N SER A 87 2.20 15.96 1.10
CA SER A 87 1.11 15.70 2.04
C SER A 87 0.48 14.31 1.87
N ALA A 88 0.54 13.72 0.68
CA ALA A 88 0.09 12.34 0.46
C ALA A 88 1.08 11.31 1.00
N VAL A 89 2.38 11.61 0.95
CA VAL A 89 3.43 10.78 1.55
C VAL A 89 3.28 10.79 3.08
N ASP A 90 3.21 11.98 3.67
CA ASP A 90 3.00 12.15 5.11
C ASP A 90 1.74 11.42 5.58
N TRP A 91 0.65 11.57 4.83
CA TRP A 91 -0.62 10.89 5.11
C TRP A 91 -0.50 9.37 5.12
N LEU A 92 0.23 8.78 4.15
CA LEU A 92 0.44 7.33 4.12
C LEU A 92 1.40 6.86 5.23
N VAL A 93 2.40 7.66 5.59
CA VAL A 93 3.27 7.37 6.74
C VAL A 93 2.45 7.32 8.03
N GLU A 94 1.51 8.25 8.23
CA GLU A 94 0.62 8.23 9.40
C GLU A 94 -0.31 7.01 9.39
N ILE A 95 -0.89 6.64 8.25
CA ILE A 95 -1.65 5.38 8.12
C ILE A 95 -0.77 4.17 8.46
N THR A 96 0.48 4.16 8.01
CA THR A 96 1.42 3.06 8.27
C THR A 96 1.73 2.93 9.76
N ARG A 97 1.99 4.05 10.44
CA ARG A 97 2.21 4.09 11.89
C ARG A 97 0.98 3.62 12.67
N GLU A 98 -0.20 4.06 12.26
CA GLU A 98 -1.47 3.63 12.84
C GLU A 98 -1.66 2.11 12.70
N CYS A 99 -1.49 1.55 11.48
CA CYS A 99 -1.62 0.12 11.24
C CYS A 99 -0.62 -0.71 12.04
N LEU A 100 0.64 -0.26 12.15
CA LEU A 100 1.67 -0.94 12.94
C LEU A 100 1.33 -0.92 14.44
N ALA A 101 0.89 0.23 14.96
CA ALA A 101 0.48 0.38 16.35
C ALA A 101 -0.72 -0.51 16.69
N GLU A 102 -1.74 -0.56 15.83
CA GLU A 102 -2.92 -1.44 15.99
C GLU A 102 -2.55 -2.92 16.02
N ARG A 103 -1.48 -3.30 15.33
CA ARG A 103 -0.96 -4.68 15.30
C ARG A 103 0.05 -4.99 16.41
N GLY A 104 0.50 -3.98 17.17
CA GLY A 104 1.60 -4.15 18.12
C GLY A 104 2.94 -4.50 17.45
N GLU A 105 3.12 -4.12 16.19
CA GLU A 105 4.34 -4.37 15.41
C GLU A 105 5.16 -3.09 15.29
N THR A 106 6.48 -3.25 15.09
CA THR A 106 7.37 -2.15 14.70
C THR A 106 8.04 -2.47 13.38
N ALA A 107 8.20 -1.47 12.53
CA ALA A 107 8.95 -1.60 11.28
C ALA A 107 9.81 -0.36 11.06
N ARG A 108 10.89 -0.52 10.29
CA ARG A 108 11.58 0.61 9.69
C ARG A 108 10.72 1.12 8.53
N ILE A 109 10.27 2.36 8.65
CA ILE A 109 9.57 3.12 7.61
C ILE A 109 10.59 4.04 6.94
#